data_AF-A0A6N7MHH9-F1
#
_entry.id   AF-A0A6N7MHH9-F1
#
_cell.length_a   1.000
_cell.length_b   1.000
_cell.length_c   1.000
_cell.angle_alpha   90.00
_cell.angle_beta   90.00
_cell.angle_gamma   90.00
#
_symmetry.space_group_name_H-M   'P 1'
#
loop_
_entity.id
_entity.type
_entity.pdbx_description
1 polymer ?
#
loop_
_entity_poly.entity_id
_entity_poly.type
_entity_poly.pdbx_seq_one_letter_code
_entity_poly.pdbx_strand_id
1 'polypeptide(L)'
;MNKIKKNTKSKYFNIFHGFLAIITGLVLLITLNSCSNEGGNSNSDKSIVQADSISKPPENILNKHSVQTTFTDPGKFAYLYDDLPKSIKKNCDIIKKQLIHPMEAANMPKVFPKDKLPEDGDFPIVSDMLKDLVRRNNEGLTMDRLPKDRLLVACYHHGLLLASILRSQGKSVRLRAGFARYYEKQMNVRFSHIVCEIWNADKERWELIDPDRNFQNVSDDKFEFPAEVWYNYINDNLPNVKYLGSIGQGDNVYIHSLLLDMAFILGNERNYWHTPDFIFKKDFDINNLKKEQIQVLNQIANLMNDPANNFKQLEKLYNENPFIQTHERTIDNYYERNYD
;
A
#
# COMPACT_ATOMS: atom_id res chain seq x y z
N MET A 1 22.28 -25.09 -4.54
CA MET A 1 21.72 -23.71 -4.61
C MET A 1 20.85 -23.42 -5.84
N ASN A 2 21.15 -23.91 -7.06
CA ASN A 2 20.34 -23.61 -8.26
C ASN A 2 18.98 -24.34 -8.39
N LYS A 3 18.77 -25.47 -7.70
CA LYS A 3 17.47 -26.18 -7.71
C LYS A 3 16.40 -25.52 -6.82
N ILE A 4 16.80 -24.88 -5.71
CA ILE A 4 15.87 -24.22 -4.77
C ILE A 4 15.27 -22.97 -5.42
N LYS A 5 16.09 -22.13 -6.08
CA LYS A 5 15.62 -20.94 -6.84
C LYS A 5 14.67 -21.27 -8.01
N LYS A 6 14.74 -22.47 -8.58
CA LYS A 6 13.83 -22.90 -9.67
C LYS A 6 12.47 -23.32 -9.13
N ASN A 7 12.44 -23.91 -7.93
CA ASN A 7 11.20 -24.40 -7.32
C ASN A 7 10.36 -23.26 -6.72
N THR A 8 11.01 -22.26 -6.10
CA THR A 8 10.32 -21.04 -5.68
C THR A 8 9.76 -20.29 -6.89
N LYS A 9 10.54 -20.07 -7.96
CA LYS A 9 10.06 -19.41 -9.20
C LYS A 9 8.82 -20.08 -9.84
N SER A 10 8.73 -21.40 -9.81
CA SER A 10 7.56 -22.15 -10.30
C SER A 10 6.31 -21.96 -9.44
N LYS A 11 6.47 -21.86 -8.11
CA LYS A 11 5.35 -21.60 -7.19
C LYS A 11 4.84 -20.16 -7.30
N TYR A 12 5.75 -19.19 -7.37
CA TYR A 12 5.44 -17.78 -7.64
C TYR A 12 4.62 -17.57 -8.92
N PHE A 13 4.94 -18.33 -9.96
CA PHE A 13 4.23 -18.32 -11.24
C PHE A 13 2.75 -18.72 -11.07
N ASN A 14 2.46 -19.72 -10.23
CA ASN A 14 1.08 -20.16 -9.95
C ASN A 14 0.29 -19.19 -9.06
N ILE A 15 0.94 -18.49 -8.12
CA ILE A 15 0.33 -17.44 -7.28
C ILE A 15 -0.06 -16.24 -8.14
N PHE A 16 0.89 -15.78 -8.97
CA PHE A 16 0.62 -14.72 -9.92
C PHE A 16 -0.43 -15.21 -10.90
N HIS A 17 -0.39 -16.43 -11.43
CA HIS A 17 -1.46 -16.95 -12.29
C HIS A 17 -2.79 -17.15 -11.59
N GLY A 18 -2.90 -17.36 -10.28
CA GLY A 18 -4.19 -17.40 -9.57
C GLY A 18 -4.80 -16.00 -9.45
N PHE A 19 -3.99 -15.02 -9.03
CA PHE A 19 -4.38 -13.60 -8.94
C PHE A 19 -4.62 -13.01 -10.35
N LEU A 20 -3.78 -13.38 -11.31
CA LEU A 20 -3.83 -13.01 -12.71
C LEU A 20 -4.88 -13.82 -13.48
N ALA A 21 -5.31 -15.02 -13.08
CA ALA A 21 -6.41 -15.76 -13.73
C ALA A 21 -7.77 -15.19 -13.32
N ILE A 22 -7.91 -14.76 -12.06
CA ILE A 22 -9.06 -13.95 -11.63
C ILE A 22 -9.13 -12.64 -12.44
N ILE A 23 -7.98 -12.07 -12.81
CA ILE A 23 -7.90 -10.83 -13.61
C ILE A 23 -8.00 -11.10 -15.13
N THR A 24 -7.33 -12.11 -15.68
CA THR A 24 -7.22 -12.39 -17.13
C THR A 24 -8.43 -13.13 -17.70
N GLY A 25 -9.15 -13.90 -16.89
CA GLY A 25 -10.44 -14.46 -17.29
C GLY A 25 -11.51 -13.39 -17.57
N LEU A 26 -11.36 -12.19 -16.99
CA LEU A 26 -12.33 -11.10 -17.13
C LEU A 26 -11.87 -9.94 -18.02
N VAL A 27 -10.57 -9.76 -18.28
CA VAL A 27 -10.08 -8.71 -19.20
C VAL A 27 -10.58 -8.90 -20.64
N LEU A 28 -10.95 -10.13 -21.04
CA LEU A 28 -11.54 -10.38 -22.36
C LEU A 28 -12.93 -9.72 -22.55
N LEU A 29 -13.64 -9.37 -21.47
CA LEU A 29 -14.94 -8.67 -21.54
C LEU A 29 -14.80 -7.13 -21.59
N ILE A 30 -13.63 -6.58 -21.27
CA ILE A 30 -13.46 -5.14 -21.05
C ILE A 30 -13.23 -4.36 -22.37
N THR A 31 -12.91 -5.03 -23.48
CA THR A 31 -12.74 -4.35 -24.77
C THR A 31 -14.05 -3.98 -25.49
N LEU A 32 -15.23 -4.23 -24.92
CA LEU A 32 -16.50 -4.06 -25.65
C LEU A 32 -17.56 -3.12 -25.04
N ASN A 33 -17.39 -2.51 -23.87
CA ASN A 33 -18.41 -1.57 -23.38
C ASN A 33 -17.80 -0.39 -22.61
N SER A 34 -17.66 0.73 -23.30
CA SER A 34 -17.56 2.06 -22.70
C SER A 34 -18.72 2.90 -23.20
N CYS A 35 -19.74 3.10 -22.36
CA CYS A 35 -20.55 4.32 -22.33
C CYS A 35 -21.55 4.34 -21.16
N SER A 36 -21.81 5.57 -20.71
CA SER A 36 -22.93 6.06 -19.90
C SER A 36 -22.75 6.06 -18.38
N ASN A 37 -22.49 7.27 -17.89
CA ASN A 37 -22.67 7.78 -16.53
C ASN A 37 -24.16 7.88 -16.22
N GLU A 38 -24.63 7.42 -15.04
CA GLU A 38 -25.73 8.07 -14.30
C GLU A 38 -25.51 7.92 -12.79
N GLY A 39 -25.74 9.02 -12.07
CA GLY A 39 -25.57 9.14 -10.63
C GLY A 39 -26.81 8.69 -9.87
N GLY A 40 -26.58 8.09 -8.70
CA GLY A 40 -27.61 7.79 -7.71
C GLY A 40 -27.08 8.16 -6.33
N ASN A 41 -27.74 9.12 -5.70
CA ASN A 41 -27.44 9.63 -4.37
C ASN A 41 -28.25 8.81 -3.35
N SER A 42 -27.61 8.19 -2.36
CA SER A 42 -28.32 7.63 -1.20
C SER A 42 -27.65 8.10 0.08
N ASN A 43 -28.35 8.99 0.78
CA ASN A 43 -28.11 9.39 2.16
C ASN A 43 -28.31 8.18 3.08
N SER A 44 -27.27 7.83 3.83
CA SER A 44 -27.38 7.17 5.13
C SER A 44 -26.67 8.03 6.15
N ASP A 45 -27.35 8.27 7.28
CA ASP A 45 -26.91 9.13 8.37
C ASP A 45 -25.50 8.77 8.85
N LYS A 46 -24.58 9.70 8.64
CA LYS A 46 -23.18 9.64 9.07
C LYS A 46 -23.08 9.99 10.55
N SER A 47 -22.80 9.02 11.40
CA SER A 47 -22.09 9.25 12.66
C SER A 47 -20.60 8.89 12.49
N ILE A 48 -19.96 9.54 11.52
CA ILE A 48 -18.50 9.57 11.39
C ILE A 48 -18.15 11.04 11.30
N VAL A 49 -17.43 11.49 12.33
CA VAL A 49 -16.63 12.72 12.42
C VAL A 49 -16.37 13.30 11.02
N GLN A 50 -17.08 14.38 10.68
CA GLN A 50 -16.81 15.16 9.47
C GLN A 50 -15.33 15.52 9.45
N ALA A 51 -14.71 15.53 8.26
CA ALA A 51 -13.31 15.94 8.05
C ALA A 51 -12.94 17.30 8.69
N ASP A 52 -13.95 18.09 9.09
CA ASP A 52 -13.85 19.35 9.84
C ASP A 52 -13.46 19.21 11.33
N SER A 53 -13.22 17.99 11.83
CA SER A 53 -12.92 17.77 13.27
C SER A 53 -11.63 17.00 13.57
N ILE A 54 -10.77 16.75 12.57
CA ILE A 54 -9.40 16.31 12.83
C ILE A 54 -8.58 17.54 13.21
N SER A 55 -8.15 17.60 14.47
CA SER A 55 -7.32 18.72 14.93
C SER A 55 -5.95 18.70 14.24
N LYS A 56 -5.40 19.88 13.96
CA LYS A 56 -4.11 20.05 13.30
C LYS A 56 -3.05 19.18 13.99
N PRO A 57 -2.32 18.33 13.26
CA PRO A 57 -1.26 17.50 13.82
C PRO A 57 -0.25 18.31 14.62
N PRO A 58 0.25 17.78 15.75
CA PRO A 58 1.36 18.39 16.45
C PRO A 58 2.59 18.54 15.53
N GLU A 59 3.32 19.66 15.65
CA GLU A 59 4.42 19.99 14.74
C GLU A 59 5.53 18.91 14.72
N ASN A 60 5.82 18.31 15.88
CA ASN A 60 6.78 17.21 15.97
C ASN A 60 6.35 15.97 15.16
N ILE A 61 5.05 15.75 14.97
CA ILE A 61 4.53 14.66 14.12
C ILE A 61 4.69 15.01 12.64
N LEU A 62 4.43 16.26 12.24
CA LEU A 62 4.71 16.72 10.88
C LEU A 62 6.20 16.60 10.54
N ASN A 63 7.07 17.06 11.45
CA ASN A 63 8.52 16.98 11.30
C ASN A 63 9.01 15.53 11.25
N LYS A 64 8.43 14.62 12.04
CA LYS A 64 8.76 13.19 11.97
C LYS A 64 8.56 12.62 10.56
N HIS A 65 7.52 13.07 9.86
CA HIS A 65 7.17 12.58 8.52
C HIS A 65 7.85 13.36 7.37
N SER A 66 8.66 14.38 7.66
CA SER A 66 9.46 15.10 6.65
C SER A 66 10.91 14.59 6.53
N VAL A 67 11.33 13.64 7.37
CA VAL A 67 12.69 13.10 7.39
C VAL A 67 12.72 11.68 6.80
N GLN A 68 13.82 11.34 6.12
CA GLN A 68 14.02 9.99 5.59
C GLN A 68 14.05 8.94 6.71
N THR A 69 13.51 7.77 6.41
CA THR A 69 13.71 6.53 7.18
C THR A 69 14.76 5.69 6.48
N THR A 70 15.21 4.60 7.12
CA THR A 70 16.07 3.59 6.45
C THR A 70 15.48 3.04 5.16
N PHE A 71 14.15 3.07 4.99
CA PHE A 71 13.46 2.56 3.80
C PHE A 71 13.39 3.60 2.68
N THR A 72 13.35 4.89 3.03
CA THR A 72 13.19 6.00 2.08
C THR A 72 14.48 6.76 1.79
N ASP A 73 15.55 6.54 2.54
CA ASP A 73 16.85 7.17 2.27
C ASP A 73 17.36 6.81 0.85
N PRO A 74 17.57 7.80 -0.05
CA PRO A 74 18.13 7.55 -1.38
C PRO A 74 19.62 7.20 -1.35
N GLY A 75 20.30 7.40 -0.21
CA GLY A 75 21.73 7.18 -0.05
C GLY A 75 22.53 7.99 -1.07
N LYS A 76 23.54 7.34 -1.69
CA LYS A 76 24.39 7.97 -2.70
C LYS A 76 23.66 8.39 -3.99
N PHE A 77 22.39 8.02 -4.15
CA PHE A 77 21.58 8.37 -5.32
C PHE A 77 20.73 9.64 -5.09
N ALA A 78 20.92 10.37 -3.99
CA ALA A 78 20.22 11.62 -3.69
C ALA A 78 20.30 12.65 -4.83
N TYR A 79 21.42 12.68 -5.58
CA TYR A 79 21.61 13.56 -6.74
C TYR A 79 20.54 13.39 -7.84
N LEU A 80 19.85 12.24 -7.88
CA LEU A 80 18.74 12.01 -8.82
C LEU A 80 17.52 12.89 -8.53
N TYR A 81 17.47 13.56 -7.38
CA TYR A 81 16.33 14.37 -6.93
C TYR A 81 16.50 15.87 -7.20
N ASP A 82 17.71 16.33 -7.54
CA ASP A 82 18.07 17.76 -7.60
C ASP A 82 17.18 18.53 -8.60
N ASP A 83 16.94 17.96 -9.78
CA ASP A 83 16.17 18.56 -10.86
C ASP A 83 14.69 18.11 -10.91
N LEU A 84 14.22 17.35 -9.91
CA LEU A 84 12.84 16.88 -9.88
C LEU A 84 11.85 18.02 -9.63
N PRO A 85 10.65 17.95 -10.22
CA PRO A 85 9.63 18.96 -10.01
C PRO A 85 9.18 19.00 -8.54
N LYS A 86 8.79 20.19 -8.06
CA LYS A 86 8.21 20.35 -6.71
C LYS A 86 6.71 20.04 -6.65
N SER A 87 6.08 19.85 -7.81
CA SER A 87 4.67 19.48 -7.94
C SER A 87 4.48 17.99 -7.66
N ILE A 88 3.57 17.68 -6.73
CA ILE A 88 3.22 16.30 -6.36
C ILE A 88 2.76 15.51 -7.58
N LYS A 89 1.85 16.08 -8.38
CA LYS A 89 1.35 15.44 -9.59
C LYS A 89 2.48 15.11 -10.58
N LYS A 90 3.39 16.05 -10.84
CA LYS A 90 4.51 15.81 -11.77
C LYS A 90 5.47 14.73 -11.24
N ASN A 91 5.69 14.66 -9.92
CA ASN A 91 6.45 13.57 -9.32
C ASN A 91 5.74 12.22 -9.50
N CYS A 92 4.42 12.14 -9.31
CA CYS A 92 3.65 10.92 -9.61
C CYS A 92 3.77 10.53 -11.09
N ASP A 93 3.67 11.50 -12.02
CA ASP A 93 3.83 11.27 -13.45
C ASP A 93 5.22 10.66 -13.76
N ILE A 94 6.30 11.17 -13.16
CA ILE A 94 7.67 10.63 -13.28
C ILE A 94 7.75 9.23 -12.70
N ILE A 95 7.22 8.99 -11.49
CA ILE A 95 7.24 7.68 -10.84
C ILE A 95 6.56 6.61 -11.72
N LYS A 96 5.43 6.92 -12.35
CA LYS A 96 4.75 6.03 -13.33
C LYS A 96 5.60 5.68 -14.55
N LYS A 97 6.63 6.47 -14.84
CA LYS A 97 7.61 6.18 -15.89
C LYS A 97 8.81 5.37 -15.37
N GLN A 98 9.02 5.31 -14.05
CA GLN A 98 10.10 4.53 -13.43
C GLN A 98 9.65 3.13 -13.02
N LEU A 99 8.42 3.02 -12.53
CA LEU A 99 7.86 1.81 -11.95
C LEU A 99 6.64 1.38 -12.77
N ILE A 100 6.33 0.09 -12.73
CA ILE A 100 5.11 -0.46 -13.32
C ILE A 100 4.49 -1.49 -12.38
N HIS A 101 3.21 -1.32 -12.09
CA HIS A 101 2.45 -2.26 -11.28
C HIS A 101 2.30 -3.61 -12.00
N PRO A 102 2.35 -4.76 -11.30
CA PRO A 102 2.15 -6.06 -11.94
C PRO A 102 0.82 -6.19 -12.71
N MET A 103 -0.26 -5.60 -12.22
CA MET A 103 -1.55 -5.54 -12.94
C MET A 103 -1.48 -4.74 -14.25
N GLU A 104 -0.65 -3.70 -14.33
CA GLU A 104 -0.47 -2.92 -15.56
C GLU A 104 0.46 -3.64 -16.54
N ALA A 105 1.53 -4.24 -16.02
CA ALA A 105 2.46 -5.06 -16.80
C ALA A 105 1.77 -6.25 -17.48
N ALA A 106 0.75 -6.83 -16.85
CA ALA A 106 -0.09 -7.88 -17.41
C ALA A 106 -0.72 -7.51 -18.77
N ASN A 107 -0.99 -6.22 -18.99
CA ASN A 107 -1.54 -5.69 -20.23
C ASN A 107 -0.47 -5.45 -21.31
N MET A 108 0.81 -5.75 -21.02
CA MET A 108 1.95 -5.57 -21.91
C MET A 108 2.73 -6.89 -22.10
N PRO A 109 2.10 -7.99 -22.55
CA PRO A 109 2.72 -9.32 -22.58
C PRO A 109 3.95 -9.42 -23.51
N LYS A 110 4.11 -8.49 -24.46
CA LYS A 110 5.30 -8.40 -25.33
C LYS A 110 6.53 -7.84 -24.60
N VAL A 111 6.32 -7.05 -23.55
CA VAL A 111 7.38 -6.41 -22.75
C VAL A 111 7.60 -7.20 -21.46
N PHE A 112 6.51 -7.60 -20.81
CA PHE A 112 6.51 -8.38 -19.58
C PHE A 112 5.84 -9.72 -19.87
N PRO A 113 6.63 -10.76 -20.20
CA PRO A 113 6.11 -12.11 -20.38
C PRO A 113 5.28 -12.55 -19.17
N LYS A 114 4.28 -13.42 -19.38
CA LYS A 114 3.37 -13.87 -18.31
C LYS A 114 4.09 -14.53 -17.14
N ASP A 115 5.27 -15.08 -17.36
CA ASP A 115 6.13 -15.72 -16.36
C ASP A 115 7.11 -14.78 -15.66
N LYS A 116 7.14 -13.50 -16.05
CA LYS A 116 7.93 -12.49 -15.34
C LYS A 116 7.28 -12.23 -13.98
N LEU A 117 8.01 -12.56 -12.93
CA LEU A 117 7.61 -12.32 -11.55
C LEU A 117 7.83 -10.87 -11.14
N PRO A 118 7.00 -10.31 -10.25
CA PRO A 118 7.27 -9.05 -9.57
C PRO A 118 8.63 -9.07 -8.87
N GLU A 119 9.25 -7.90 -8.83
CA GLU A 119 10.61 -7.65 -8.33
C GLU A 119 10.58 -7.06 -6.91
N ASP A 120 9.42 -7.08 -6.23
CA ASP A 120 9.18 -6.46 -4.93
C ASP A 120 10.25 -6.80 -3.88
N GLY A 121 10.61 -8.07 -3.77
CA GLY A 121 11.60 -8.56 -2.80
C GLY A 121 13.05 -8.24 -3.15
N ASP A 122 13.32 -7.82 -4.40
CA ASP A 122 14.65 -7.37 -4.82
C ASP A 122 14.93 -5.94 -4.33
N PHE A 123 13.88 -5.19 -3.93
CA PHE A 123 13.96 -3.77 -3.62
C PHE A 123 13.32 -3.42 -2.27
N PRO A 124 13.93 -3.85 -1.14
CA PRO A 124 13.40 -3.57 0.20
C PRO A 124 13.55 -2.10 0.63
N ILE A 125 14.44 -1.33 0.00
CA ILE A 125 14.70 0.09 0.30
C ILE A 125 14.86 0.93 -0.98
N VAL A 126 14.61 2.23 -0.90
CA VAL A 126 14.66 3.15 -2.06
C VAL A 126 16.04 3.18 -2.72
N SER A 127 17.14 3.14 -1.98
CA SER A 127 18.47 3.14 -2.59
C SER A 127 18.71 1.93 -3.52
N ASP A 128 18.09 0.78 -3.25
CA ASP A 128 18.16 -0.39 -4.12
C ASP A 128 17.33 -0.18 -5.40
N MET A 129 16.15 0.44 -5.27
CA MET A 129 15.33 0.82 -6.43
C MET A 129 16.10 1.79 -7.35
N LEU A 130 16.67 2.85 -6.79
CA LEU A 130 17.40 3.88 -7.55
C LEU A 130 18.64 3.30 -8.23
N LYS A 131 19.38 2.43 -7.53
CA LYS A 131 20.52 1.71 -8.10
C LYS A 131 20.13 0.93 -9.35
N ASP A 132 19.05 0.17 -9.29
CA ASP A 132 18.64 -0.67 -10.42
C ASP A 132 18.02 0.15 -11.55
N LEU A 133 17.29 1.23 -11.23
CA LEU A 133 16.81 2.19 -12.23
C LEU A 133 17.96 2.79 -13.04
N VAL A 134 19.02 3.26 -12.38
CA VAL A 134 20.23 3.79 -13.03
C VAL A 134 20.95 2.71 -13.83
N ARG A 135 21.01 1.47 -13.33
CA ARG A 135 21.60 0.34 -14.05
C ARG A 135 20.83 0.01 -15.34
N ARG A 136 19.49 0.09 -15.34
CA ARG A 136 18.63 -0.17 -16.52
C ARG A 136 18.68 0.98 -17.53
N ASN A 137 18.67 2.22 -17.05
CA ASN A 137 18.85 3.43 -17.86
C ASN A 137 19.47 4.52 -16.97
N ASN A 138 20.64 5.03 -17.37
CA ASN A 138 21.44 5.99 -16.62
C ASN A 138 21.05 7.47 -16.84
N GLU A 139 20.00 7.75 -17.61
CA GLU A 139 19.40 9.09 -17.80
C GLU A 139 18.65 9.61 -16.56
N GLY A 140 18.80 8.95 -15.41
CA GLY A 140 18.14 9.30 -14.16
C GLY A 140 16.65 8.97 -14.13
N LEU A 141 15.88 9.80 -13.42
CA LEU A 141 14.42 9.66 -13.29
C LEU A 141 13.75 10.52 -14.36
N THR A 142 13.47 9.92 -15.52
CA THR A 142 13.03 10.61 -16.73
C THR A 142 11.63 10.20 -17.19
N MET A 143 10.92 11.12 -17.85
CA MET A 143 9.62 10.85 -18.46
C MET A 143 9.71 9.87 -19.65
N ASP A 144 10.88 9.78 -20.29
CA ASP A 144 11.09 9.03 -21.52
C ASP A 144 11.51 7.57 -21.29
N ARG A 145 11.54 7.11 -20.03
CA ARG A 145 11.93 5.74 -19.69
C ARG A 145 10.96 4.73 -20.33
N LEU A 146 11.55 3.85 -21.15
CA LEU A 146 10.83 2.78 -21.83
C LEU A 146 10.27 1.77 -20.83
N PRO A 147 9.08 1.16 -21.10
CA PRO A 147 8.48 0.17 -20.21
C PRO A 147 9.44 -0.96 -19.78
N LYS A 148 10.23 -1.52 -20.71
CA LYS A 148 11.20 -2.60 -20.41
C LYS A 148 12.27 -2.24 -19.38
N ASP A 149 12.54 -0.94 -19.19
CA ASP A 149 13.58 -0.43 -18.31
C ASP A 149 13.02 0.04 -16.95
N ARG A 150 11.72 -0.18 -16.72
CA ARG A 150 11.02 0.10 -15.44
C ARG A 150 11.18 -1.06 -14.48
N LEU A 151 11.03 -0.79 -13.19
CA LEU A 151 10.93 -1.84 -12.16
C LEU A 151 9.50 -2.39 -12.12
N LEU A 152 9.34 -3.70 -12.14
CA LEU A 152 8.04 -4.37 -12.01
C LEU A 152 7.75 -4.58 -10.52
N VAL A 153 7.05 -3.66 -9.89
CA VAL A 153 6.88 -3.61 -8.43
C VAL A 153 5.48 -3.14 -8.01
N ALA A 154 5.00 -3.55 -6.84
CA ALA A 154 3.66 -3.20 -6.36
C ALA A 154 3.50 -1.74 -5.89
N CYS A 155 2.30 -1.39 -5.44
CA CYS A 155 1.93 -0.05 -4.99
C CYS A 155 2.77 0.47 -3.81
N TYR A 156 3.26 -0.42 -2.94
CA TYR A 156 4.18 -0.07 -1.86
C TYR A 156 5.40 0.72 -2.36
N HIS A 157 6.08 0.22 -3.39
CA HIS A 157 7.29 0.85 -3.93
C HIS A 157 7.01 2.20 -4.58
N HIS A 158 5.82 2.37 -5.19
CA HIS A 158 5.39 3.66 -5.73
C HIS A 158 5.21 4.69 -4.61
N GLY A 159 4.58 4.30 -3.50
CA GLY A 159 4.45 5.12 -2.29
C GLY A 159 5.80 5.45 -1.65
N LEU A 160 6.68 4.46 -1.53
CA LEU A 160 8.00 4.60 -0.93
C LEU A 160 8.88 5.58 -1.71
N LEU A 161 8.91 5.46 -3.05
CA LEU A 161 9.66 6.39 -3.90
C LEU A 161 9.09 7.81 -3.85
N LEU A 162 7.76 7.97 -3.83
CA LEU A 162 7.14 9.29 -3.67
C LEU A 162 7.53 9.92 -2.32
N ALA A 163 7.44 9.14 -1.23
CA ALA A 163 7.81 9.62 0.10
C ALA A 163 9.27 10.09 0.15
N SER A 164 10.18 9.30 -0.42
CA SER A 164 11.61 9.66 -0.50
C SER A 164 11.85 10.98 -1.24
N ILE A 165 11.25 11.14 -2.43
CA ILE A 165 11.35 12.36 -3.23
C ILE A 165 10.81 13.56 -2.44
N LEU A 166 9.61 13.46 -1.87
CA LEU A 166 8.97 14.59 -1.20
C LEU A 166 9.67 14.99 0.11
N ARG A 167 10.24 14.03 0.85
CA ARG A 167 11.06 14.31 2.04
C ARG A 167 12.35 15.04 1.69
N SER A 168 12.99 14.70 0.57
CA SER A 168 14.14 15.47 0.06
C SER A 168 13.77 16.91 -0.31
N GLN A 169 12.49 17.17 -0.57
CA GLN A 169 11.93 18.49 -0.85
C GLN A 169 11.37 19.17 0.43
N GLY A 170 11.60 18.59 1.61
CA GLY A 170 11.16 19.13 2.90
C GLY A 170 9.66 18.98 3.19
N LYS A 171 8.93 18.13 2.45
CA LYS A 171 7.50 17.93 2.68
C LYS A 171 7.25 16.79 3.67
N SER A 172 6.28 16.99 4.57
CA SER A 172 5.77 15.93 5.42
C SER A 172 4.87 14.97 4.62
N VAL A 173 5.28 13.71 4.57
CA VAL A 173 4.59 12.64 3.83
C VAL A 173 4.67 11.34 4.61
N ARG A 174 3.58 10.58 4.62
CA ARG A 174 3.53 9.25 5.24
C ARG A 174 2.81 8.26 4.33
N LEU A 175 3.29 7.02 4.32
CA LEU A 175 2.56 5.93 3.68
C LEU A 175 1.28 5.65 4.48
N ARG A 176 0.24 5.18 3.80
CA ARG A 176 -0.99 4.68 4.40
C ARG A 176 -1.37 3.37 3.74
N ALA A 177 -1.78 2.39 4.54
CA ALA A 177 -2.34 1.12 4.06
C ALA A 177 -3.86 1.13 4.22
N GLY A 178 -4.57 0.51 3.30
CA GLY A 178 -6.03 0.43 3.33
C GLY A 178 -6.55 -0.29 2.10
N PHE A 179 -7.70 0.12 1.60
CA PHE A 179 -8.40 -0.61 0.55
C PHE A 179 -8.81 0.28 -0.60
N ALA A 180 -8.33 -0.05 -1.81
CA ALA A 180 -8.73 0.61 -3.04
C ALA A 180 -10.14 0.15 -3.45
N ARG A 181 -11.03 1.11 -3.63
CA ARG A 181 -12.43 0.91 -4.06
C ARG A 181 -12.64 1.07 -5.57
N TYR A 182 -11.57 1.36 -6.31
CA TYR A 182 -11.62 1.61 -7.76
C TYR A 182 -12.19 0.44 -8.59
N TYR A 183 -12.11 -0.78 -8.04
CA TYR A 183 -12.55 -2.02 -8.69
C TYR A 183 -13.88 -2.54 -8.14
N GLU A 184 -14.44 -1.89 -7.12
CA GLU A 184 -15.64 -2.35 -6.42
C GLU A 184 -16.82 -2.45 -7.38
N LYS A 185 -17.06 -1.42 -8.20
CA LYS A 185 -18.19 -1.39 -9.15
C LYS A 185 -18.09 -2.45 -10.24
N GLN A 186 -16.88 -2.76 -10.70
CA GLN A 186 -16.67 -3.66 -11.85
C GLN A 186 -16.45 -5.11 -11.43
N MET A 187 -15.89 -5.33 -10.23
CA MET A 187 -15.42 -6.66 -9.80
C MET A 187 -16.01 -7.11 -8.46
N ASN A 188 -16.74 -6.24 -7.75
CA ASN A 188 -17.17 -6.46 -6.37
C ASN A 188 -16.00 -6.82 -5.43
N VAL A 189 -14.86 -6.14 -5.63
CA VAL A 189 -13.64 -6.34 -4.86
C VAL A 189 -13.07 -5.01 -4.40
N ARG A 190 -12.62 -4.97 -3.14
CA ARG A 190 -11.73 -3.96 -2.57
C ARG A 190 -10.35 -4.60 -2.35
N PHE A 191 -9.33 -4.07 -3.01
CA PHE A 191 -7.96 -4.60 -2.90
C PHE A 191 -7.18 -3.86 -1.82
N SER A 192 -6.42 -4.59 -0.99
CA SER A 192 -5.42 -3.98 -0.11
C SER A 192 -4.48 -3.13 -0.94
N HIS A 193 -4.27 -1.88 -0.53
CA HIS A 193 -3.53 -0.90 -1.31
C HIS A 193 -2.75 0.04 -0.42
N ILE A 194 -1.66 0.58 -0.95
CA ILE A 194 -0.77 1.49 -0.23
C ILE A 194 -0.68 2.79 -1.02
N VAL A 195 -0.93 3.89 -0.32
CA VAL A 195 -0.98 5.26 -0.84
C VAL A 195 -0.15 6.17 0.07
N CYS A 196 -0.10 7.46 -0.22
CA CYS A 196 0.56 8.45 0.62
C CYS A 196 -0.43 9.52 1.10
N GLU A 197 -0.28 9.95 2.35
CA GLU A 197 -0.81 11.24 2.79
C GLU A 197 0.31 12.28 2.76
N ILE A 198 0.01 13.46 2.20
CA ILE A 198 0.93 14.60 2.14
C ILE A 198 0.30 15.77 2.87
N TRP A 199 1.05 16.39 3.77
CA TRP A 199 0.55 17.54 4.51
C TRP A 199 0.46 18.76 3.57
N ASN A 200 -0.74 19.30 3.45
CA ASN A 200 -1.00 20.56 2.77
C ASN A 200 -1.06 21.67 3.83
N ALA A 201 0.01 22.45 3.96
CA ALA A 201 0.11 23.51 4.95
C ALA A 201 -0.90 24.64 4.72
N ASP A 202 -1.19 24.97 3.45
CA ASP A 202 -2.12 26.06 3.10
C ASP A 202 -3.57 25.71 3.49
N LYS A 203 -3.93 24.43 3.42
CA LYS A 203 -5.27 23.92 3.79
C LYS A 203 -5.33 23.30 5.18
N GLU A 204 -4.21 23.28 5.89
CA GLU A 204 -4.02 22.61 7.18
C GLU A 204 -4.62 21.20 7.26
N ARG A 205 -4.38 20.38 6.23
CA ARG A 205 -4.91 19.01 6.16
C ARG A 205 -3.99 18.05 5.43
N TRP A 206 -4.14 16.76 5.72
CA TRP A 206 -3.53 15.70 4.91
C TRP A 206 -4.32 15.51 3.61
N GLU A 207 -3.62 15.38 2.48
CA GLU A 207 -4.20 15.05 1.19
C GLU A 207 -3.72 13.65 0.76
N LEU A 208 -4.67 12.76 0.46
CA LEU A 208 -4.41 11.38 0.06
C LEU A 208 -4.05 11.32 -1.43
N ILE A 209 -2.91 10.73 -1.75
CA ILE A 209 -2.34 10.63 -3.10
C ILE A 209 -1.96 9.18 -3.38
N ASP A 210 -2.36 8.70 -4.55
CA ASP A 210 -2.02 7.37 -5.05
C ASP A 210 -1.00 7.50 -6.20
N PRO A 211 0.31 7.33 -5.95
CA PRO A 211 1.32 7.38 -7.00
C PRO A 211 1.28 6.17 -7.94
N ASP A 212 0.67 5.05 -7.55
CA ASP A 212 0.55 3.85 -8.38
C ASP A 212 -0.54 4.02 -9.44
N ARG A 213 -1.69 4.60 -9.06
CA ARG A 213 -2.80 4.88 -9.99
C ARG A 213 -2.82 6.31 -10.53
N ASN A 214 -1.87 7.13 -10.10
CA ASN A 214 -1.74 8.55 -10.44
C ASN A 214 -3.00 9.38 -10.07
N PHE A 215 -3.61 9.06 -8.93
CA PHE A 215 -4.75 9.81 -8.41
C PHE A 215 -4.30 10.84 -7.38
N GLN A 216 -4.87 12.03 -7.49
CA GLN A 216 -4.64 13.15 -6.57
C GLN A 216 -5.92 13.38 -5.76
N ASN A 217 -5.79 13.76 -4.49
CA ASN A 217 -6.92 13.99 -3.58
C ASN A 217 -7.93 12.83 -3.62
N VAL A 218 -7.42 11.62 -3.37
CA VAL A 218 -8.21 10.40 -3.32
C VAL A 218 -9.28 10.57 -2.24
N SER A 219 -10.53 10.45 -2.65
CA SER A 219 -11.72 10.64 -1.81
C SER A 219 -12.18 9.33 -1.17
N ASP A 220 -13.08 9.42 -0.20
CA ASP A 220 -13.55 8.25 0.57
C ASP A 220 -14.33 7.23 -0.28
N ASP A 221 -14.91 7.65 -1.41
CA ASP A 221 -15.56 6.73 -2.38
C ASP A 221 -14.54 5.86 -3.13
N LYS A 222 -13.25 6.20 -3.02
CA LYS A 222 -12.15 5.60 -3.77
C LYS A 222 -11.18 4.82 -2.90
N PHE A 223 -11.09 5.15 -1.61
CA PHE A 223 -10.21 4.49 -0.66
C PHE A 223 -10.88 4.38 0.70
N GLU A 224 -10.69 3.25 1.36
CA GLU A 224 -11.22 2.98 2.70
C GLU A 224 -10.09 2.62 3.65
N PHE A 225 -10.07 3.26 4.82
CA PHE A 225 -9.05 2.99 5.84
C PHE A 225 -9.37 1.69 6.60
N PRO A 226 -8.34 0.93 7.02
CA PRO A 226 -8.54 -0.36 7.66
C PRO A 226 -9.17 -0.24 9.06
N ALA A 227 -9.06 0.91 9.71
CA ALA A 227 -9.76 1.20 10.97
C ALA A 227 -11.29 1.20 10.78
N GLU A 228 -11.78 1.78 9.68
CA GLU A 228 -13.20 1.76 9.31
C GLU A 228 -13.65 0.34 8.96
N VAL A 229 -12.85 -0.40 8.20
CA VAL A 229 -13.14 -1.81 7.89
C VAL A 229 -13.22 -2.65 9.16
N TRP A 230 -12.28 -2.48 10.10
CA TRP A 230 -12.30 -3.18 11.38
C TRP A 230 -13.56 -2.85 12.19
N TYR A 231 -13.92 -1.57 12.27
CA TYR A 231 -15.13 -1.13 12.96
C TYR A 231 -16.40 -1.74 12.33
N ASN A 232 -16.51 -1.72 11.00
CA ASN A 232 -17.64 -2.32 10.29
C ASN A 232 -17.67 -3.85 10.47
N TYR A 233 -16.51 -4.50 10.51
CA TYR A 233 -16.39 -5.93 10.76
C TYR A 233 -16.93 -6.33 12.14
N ILE A 234 -16.46 -5.70 13.21
CA ILE A 234 -16.85 -6.09 14.59
C ILE A 234 -18.31 -5.75 14.94
N ASN A 235 -18.97 -4.94 14.11
CA ASN A 235 -20.37 -4.54 14.28
C ASN A 235 -21.31 -5.21 13.26
N ASP A 236 -20.84 -6.23 12.54
CA ASP A 236 -21.62 -6.94 11.51
C ASP A 236 -22.18 -6.02 10.40
N ASN A 237 -21.45 -4.94 10.10
CA ASN A 237 -21.83 -3.87 9.17
C ASN A 237 -20.95 -3.82 7.91
N LEU A 238 -20.19 -4.88 7.62
CA LEU A 238 -19.39 -4.90 6.40
C LEU A 238 -20.29 -4.94 5.16
N PRO A 239 -19.95 -4.17 4.11
CA PRO A 239 -20.64 -4.26 2.84
C PRO A 239 -20.41 -5.64 2.21
N ASN A 240 -21.36 -6.08 1.37
CA ASN A 240 -21.28 -7.33 0.62
C ASN A 240 -20.28 -7.24 -0.56
N VAL A 241 -19.00 -7.04 -0.24
CA VAL A 241 -17.88 -6.90 -1.16
C VAL A 241 -16.71 -7.75 -0.69
N LYS A 242 -15.92 -8.30 -1.62
CA LYS A 242 -14.74 -9.10 -1.27
C LYS A 242 -13.56 -8.19 -0.96
N TYR A 243 -12.91 -8.43 0.16
CA TYR A 243 -11.64 -7.79 0.49
C TYR A 243 -10.49 -8.74 0.22
N LEU A 244 -9.60 -8.35 -0.70
CA LEU A 244 -8.49 -9.18 -1.17
C LEU A 244 -7.18 -8.47 -0.91
N GLY A 245 -6.16 -9.23 -0.49
CA GLY A 245 -4.80 -8.72 -0.35
C GLY A 245 -3.77 -9.80 -0.57
N SER A 246 -2.50 -9.44 -0.42
CA SER A 246 -1.40 -10.37 -0.71
C SER A 246 -1.28 -11.53 0.29
N ILE A 247 -1.95 -11.45 1.44
CA ILE A 247 -2.07 -12.53 2.43
C ILE A 247 -3.38 -13.35 2.35
N GLY A 248 -4.21 -13.14 1.32
CA GLY A 248 -5.46 -13.86 1.13
C GLY A 248 -6.68 -12.95 1.08
N GLN A 249 -7.75 -13.34 1.79
CA GLN A 249 -9.05 -12.66 1.77
C GLN A 249 -9.66 -12.56 3.17
N GLY A 250 -10.57 -11.60 3.35
CA GLY A 250 -11.34 -11.44 4.59
C GLY A 250 -10.49 -11.05 5.81
N ASP A 251 -10.75 -11.69 6.94
CA ASP A 251 -10.26 -11.33 8.29
C ASP A 251 -8.76 -11.06 8.39
N ASN A 252 -7.97 -11.93 7.76
CA ASN A 252 -6.52 -11.79 7.66
C ASN A 252 -6.12 -10.41 7.13
N VAL A 253 -6.77 -10.00 6.04
CA VAL A 253 -6.46 -8.78 5.30
C VAL A 253 -6.86 -7.54 6.10
N TYR A 254 -7.96 -7.59 6.87
CA TYR A 254 -8.38 -6.50 7.75
C TYR A 254 -7.32 -6.19 8.79
N ILE A 255 -6.91 -7.21 9.55
CA ILE A 255 -5.96 -7.04 10.64
C ILE A 255 -4.58 -6.67 10.10
N HIS A 256 -4.14 -7.33 9.02
CA HIS A 256 -2.86 -6.99 8.40
C HIS A 256 -2.81 -5.54 7.94
N SER A 257 -3.84 -5.07 7.23
CA SER A 257 -3.88 -3.69 6.72
C SER A 257 -3.93 -2.70 7.89
N LEU A 258 -4.68 -2.99 8.96
CA LEU A 258 -4.73 -2.15 10.16
C LEU A 258 -3.35 -2.02 10.84
N LEU A 259 -2.67 -3.15 11.06
CA LEU A 259 -1.36 -3.18 11.72
C LEU A 259 -0.24 -2.64 10.83
N LEU A 260 -0.36 -2.77 9.51
CA LEU A 260 0.56 -2.16 8.55
C LEU A 260 0.37 -0.64 8.49
N ASP A 261 -0.87 -0.16 8.46
CA ASP A 261 -1.17 1.27 8.47
C ASP A 261 -0.67 1.94 9.76
N MET A 262 -0.90 1.30 10.91
CA MET A 262 -0.34 1.73 12.20
C MET A 262 1.19 1.79 12.16
N ALA A 263 1.86 0.81 11.56
CA ALA A 263 3.33 0.82 11.43
C ALA A 263 3.81 2.05 10.62
N PHE A 264 3.14 2.36 9.51
CA PHE A 264 3.46 3.53 8.70
C PHE A 264 3.21 4.85 9.45
N ILE A 265 2.11 4.95 10.20
CA ILE A 265 1.86 6.09 11.10
C ILE A 265 3.00 6.28 12.10
N LEU A 266 3.51 5.19 12.70
CA LEU A 266 4.62 5.25 13.66
C LEU A 266 5.98 5.53 13.00
N GLY A 267 6.03 5.67 11.67
CA GLY A 267 7.25 5.91 10.89
C GLY A 267 8.05 4.63 10.61
N ASN A 268 7.47 3.46 10.83
CA ASN A 268 8.06 2.18 10.46
C ASN A 268 7.55 1.77 9.07
N GLU A 269 8.28 2.18 8.03
CA GLU A 269 7.98 1.90 6.62
C GLU A 269 8.47 0.51 6.19
N ARG A 270 8.33 -0.48 7.07
CA ARG A 270 8.70 -1.87 6.76
C ARG A 270 8.00 -2.38 5.50
N ASN A 271 8.67 -3.30 4.82
CA ASN A 271 8.08 -4.01 3.69
C ASN A 271 6.72 -4.62 4.07
N TYR A 272 5.74 -4.52 3.19
CA TYR A 272 4.38 -4.96 3.47
C TYR A 272 4.27 -6.47 3.75
N TRP A 273 5.26 -7.27 3.33
CA TRP A 273 5.32 -8.70 3.68
C TRP A 273 5.84 -8.99 5.10
N HIS A 274 6.31 -7.96 5.82
CA HIS A 274 6.66 -8.07 7.24
C HIS A 274 5.40 -7.85 8.08
N THR A 275 4.89 -8.96 8.65
CA THR A 275 3.62 -9.00 9.38
C THR A 275 3.77 -9.79 10.69
N PRO A 276 2.93 -9.57 11.70
CA PRO A 276 2.95 -10.39 12.91
C PRO A 276 2.66 -11.88 12.65
N ASP A 277 3.30 -12.77 13.42
CA ASP A 277 3.17 -14.23 13.26
C ASP A 277 1.74 -14.74 13.42
N PHE A 278 0.96 -14.15 14.33
CA PHE A 278 -0.35 -14.70 14.67
C PHE A 278 -1.34 -14.64 13.49
N ILE A 279 -1.28 -13.59 12.66
CA ILE A 279 -2.09 -13.46 11.46
C ILE A 279 -1.45 -14.10 10.24
N PHE A 280 -0.27 -14.71 10.36
CA PHE A 280 0.43 -15.38 9.25
C PHE A 280 0.26 -16.91 9.28
N LYS A 281 -0.65 -17.42 10.12
CA LYS A 281 -0.98 -18.85 10.21
C LYS A 281 -1.97 -19.27 9.12
N LYS A 282 -1.81 -20.47 8.55
CA LYS A 282 -2.68 -20.98 7.48
C LYS A 282 -4.15 -21.06 7.90
N ASP A 283 -4.39 -21.57 9.10
CA ASP A 283 -5.68 -21.75 9.75
C ASP A 283 -6.10 -20.54 10.59
N PHE A 284 -5.59 -19.35 10.24
CA PHE A 284 -6.00 -18.13 10.94
C PHE A 284 -7.50 -17.94 10.80
N ASP A 285 -8.16 -17.90 11.96
CA ASP A 285 -9.54 -17.51 12.15
C ASP A 285 -9.55 -16.48 13.28
N ILE A 286 -10.15 -15.33 13.01
CA ILE A 286 -10.28 -14.24 13.96
C ILE A 286 -11.08 -14.64 15.20
N ASN A 287 -11.99 -15.62 15.10
CA ASN A 287 -12.73 -16.17 16.23
C ASN A 287 -11.83 -16.89 17.23
N ASN A 288 -10.61 -17.28 16.81
CA ASN A 288 -9.60 -17.88 17.68
C ASN A 288 -8.73 -16.85 18.41
N LEU A 289 -8.94 -15.56 18.19
CA LEU A 289 -8.23 -14.51 18.93
C LEU A 289 -8.71 -14.45 20.38
N LYS A 290 -7.76 -14.24 21.30
CA LYS A 290 -8.10 -13.98 22.69
C LYS A 290 -8.83 -12.64 22.83
N LYS A 291 -9.68 -12.52 23.83
CA LYS A 291 -10.44 -11.30 24.13
C LYS A 291 -9.51 -10.09 24.27
N GLU A 292 -8.35 -10.25 24.90
CA GLU A 292 -7.35 -9.19 25.08
C GLU A 292 -6.76 -8.74 23.73
N GLN A 293 -6.55 -9.67 22.79
CA GLN A 293 -6.06 -9.33 21.45
C GLN A 293 -7.09 -8.51 20.67
N ILE A 294 -8.36 -8.92 20.74
CA ILE A 294 -9.47 -8.16 20.11
C ILE A 294 -9.59 -6.76 20.72
N GLN A 295 -9.44 -6.64 22.05
CA GLN A 295 -9.45 -5.34 22.73
C GLN A 295 -8.32 -4.41 22.25
N VAL A 296 -7.11 -4.94 22.07
CA VAL A 296 -5.98 -4.17 21.53
C VAL A 296 -6.25 -3.74 20.09
N LEU A 297 -6.79 -4.62 19.24
CA LEU A 297 -7.16 -4.26 17.86
C LEU A 297 -8.25 -3.17 17.82
N ASN A 298 -9.26 -3.26 18.68
CA ASN A 298 -10.30 -2.23 18.83
C ASN A 298 -9.72 -0.88 19.25
N GLN A 299 -8.79 -0.88 20.21
CA GLN A 299 -8.11 0.33 20.65
C GLN A 299 -7.29 0.96 19.53
N ILE A 300 -6.52 0.15 18.78
CA ILE A 300 -5.76 0.62 17.62
C ILE A 300 -6.71 1.25 16.60
N ALA A 301 -7.77 0.55 16.17
CA ALA A 301 -8.71 1.06 15.19
C ALA A 301 -9.32 2.39 15.62
N ASN A 302 -9.74 2.53 16.88
CA ASN A 302 -10.27 3.78 17.40
C ASN A 302 -9.25 4.93 17.35
N LEU A 303 -8.01 4.68 17.76
CA LEU A 303 -6.95 5.69 17.77
C LEU A 303 -6.51 6.09 16.35
N MET A 304 -6.61 5.17 15.38
CA MET A 304 -6.27 5.39 13.98
C MET A 304 -7.24 6.33 13.24
N ASN A 305 -8.37 6.72 13.84
CA ASN A 305 -9.26 7.77 13.31
C ASN A 305 -8.61 9.17 13.37
N ASP A 306 -7.75 9.42 14.37
CA ASP A 306 -6.92 10.62 14.46
C ASP A 306 -5.49 10.23 14.89
N PRO A 307 -4.73 9.62 13.98
CA PRO A 307 -3.48 8.97 14.34
C PRO A 307 -2.39 9.97 14.74
N ALA A 308 -2.48 11.22 14.29
CA ALA A 308 -1.51 12.26 14.61
C ALA A 308 -1.61 12.68 16.08
N ASN A 309 -2.83 12.92 16.57
CA ASN A 309 -3.05 13.31 17.96
C ASN A 309 -2.96 12.13 18.92
N ASN A 310 -3.23 10.91 18.43
CA ASN A 310 -3.12 9.68 19.20
C ASN A 310 -1.75 8.98 19.09
N PHE A 311 -0.75 9.62 18.47
CA PHE A 311 0.54 9.00 18.15
C PHE A 311 1.20 8.31 19.35
N LYS A 312 1.22 8.97 20.51
CA LYS A 312 1.86 8.43 21.73
C LYS A 312 1.13 7.23 22.31
N GLN A 313 -0.20 7.19 22.18
CA GLN A 313 -1.00 6.06 22.63
C GLN A 313 -0.82 4.87 21.68
N LEU A 314 -0.76 5.12 20.36
CA LEU A 314 -0.43 4.10 19.36
C LEU A 314 0.98 3.52 19.60
N GLU A 315 1.98 4.37 19.85
CA GLU A 315 3.35 3.94 20.17
C GLU A 315 3.39 3.08 21.44
N LYS A 316 2.67 3.49 22.48
CA LYS A 316 2.53 2.72 23.72
C LYS A 316 1.92 1.34 23.47
N LEU A 317 0.79 1.27 22.73
CA LEU A 317 0.13 0.01 22.40
C LEU A 317 1.06 -0.92 21.62
N TYR A 318 1.83 -0.41 20.66
CA TYR A 318 2.80 -1.20 19.91
C TYR A 318 3.88 -1.84 20.81
N ASN A 319 4.41 -1.05 21.75
CA ASN A 319 5.50 -1.49 22.62
C ASN A 319 5.02 -2.48 23.70
N GLU A 320 3.82 -2.29 24.24
CA GLU A 320 3.27 -3.12 25.31
C GLU A 320 2.65 -4.44 24.82
N ASN A 321 2.44 -4.59 23.50
CA ASN A 321 1.79 -5.77 22.92
C ASN A 321 2.70 -6.49 21.91
N PRO A 322 3.60 -7.40 22.35
CA PRO A 322 4.52 -8.11 21.47
C PRO A 322 3.84 -8.88 20.33
N PHE A 323 2.58 -9.32 20.51
CA PHE A 323 1.89 -10.10 19.49
C PHE A 323 1.58 -9.33 18.20
N ILE A 324 1.51 -8.00 18.23
CA ILE A 324 1.33 -7.14 17.03
C ILE A 324 2.66 -6.65 16.45
N GLN A 325 3.79 -7.05 17.03
CA GLN A 325 5.11 -6.63 16.57
C GLN A 325 5.55 -7.36 15.30
N THR A 326 6.56 -6.76 14.69
CA THR A 326 7.20 -7.19 13.45
C THR A 326 7.74 -8.62 13.48
N HIS A 327 7.31 -9.58 12.65
CA HIS A 327 8.21 -10.67 12.26
C HIS A 327 8.69 -10.49 10.82
N GLU A 328 10.01 -10.41 10.64
CA GLU A 328 10.64 -10.28 9.32
C GLU A 328 10.61 -11.62 8.59
N ARG A 329 10.29 -11.59 7.28
CA ARG A 329 10.27 -12.79 6.44
C ARG A 329 10.77 -12.44 5.06
N THR A 330 11.28 -13.44 4.35
CA THR A 330 11.53 -13.31 2.92
C THR A 330 10.22 -13.16 2.18
N ILE A 331 10.26 -12.49 1.03
CA ILE A 331 9.10 -12.43 0.15
C ILE A 331 8.66 -13.83 -0.30
N ASP A 332 9.60 -14.78 -0.43
CA ASP A 332 9.33 -16.18 -0.79
C ASP A 332 8.42 -16.84 0.26
N ASN A 333 8.83 -16.78 1.53
CA ASN A 333 8.04 -17.33 2.64
C ASN A 333 6.68 -16.63 2.76
N TYR A 334 6.62 -15.34 2.42
CA TYR A 334 5.39 -14.58 2.46
C TYR A 334 4.33 -15.11 1.49
N TYR A 335 4.73 -15.48 0.28
CA TYR A 335 3.81 -16.03 -0.72
C TYR A 335 3.54 -17.53 -0.56
N GLU A 336 4.45 -18.29 0.07
CA GLU A 336 4.29 -19.73 0.29
C GLU A 336 3.15 -20.10 1.26
N ARG A 337 2.71 -19.18 2.14
CA ARG A 337 1.56 -19.38 3.05
C ARG A 337 0.27 -19.83 2.34
N ASN A 338 0.10 -19.49 1.06
CA ASN A 338 -1.12 -19.77 0.34
C ASN A 338 -1.31 -21.26 -0.07
N TYR A 339 -0.36 -22.18 0.22
CA TYR A 339 -0.32 -23.47 -0.52
C TYR A 339 0.08 -24.77 0.21
N ASP A 340 0.27 -24.82 1.51
CA ASP A 340 0.35 -26.13 2.22
C ASP A 340 -0.91 -26.36 3.00
#